data_AF-A0A0Q4P3A4-F1
#
_entry.id   AF-A0A0Q4P3A4-F1
#
_cell.length_a   1.000
_cell.length_b   1.000
_cell.length_c   1.000
_cell.angle_alpha   90.00
_cell.angle_beta   90.00
_cell.angle_gamma   90.00
#
_symmetry.space_group_name_H-M   'P 1'
#
loop_
_entity.id
_entity.type
_entity.pdbx_description
1 polymer ?
#
loop_
_entity_poly.entity_id
_entity_poly.type
_entity_poly.pdbx_seq_one_letter_code
_entity_poly.pdbx_strand_id
1 'polypeptide(L)'
;MPITIRPARAADRDAIIAMHVEMSRKAYGHILSDYYFAEVLQVEKDKLWTERFAAPVDPKRLSIMVADADGVLAGFTSAVFDPSDK
;
A
#
# COMPACT_ATOMS: atom_id res chain seq x y z
N MET A 1 9.48 -4.30 20.48
CA MET A 1 8.13 -3.83 20.11
C MET A 1 7.35 -5.03 19.60
N PRO A 2 6.21 -5.39 20.21
CA PRO A 2 5.33 -6.41 19.65
C PRO A 2 4.74 -5.92 18.31
N ILE A 3 4.54 -6.82 17.36
CA ILE A 3 3.86 -6.52 16.09
C ILE A 3 2.46 -7.13 16.15
N THR A 4 1.45 -6.32 15.84
CA THR A 4 0.06 -6.76 15.70
C THR A 4 -0.35 -6.73 14.23
N ILE A 5 -0.82 -7.85 13.69
CA ILE A 5 -1.40 -7.90 12.35
C ILE A 5 -2.90 -7.64 12.42
N ARG A 6 -3.39 -6.63 11.70
CA ARG A 6 -4.81 -6.21 11.73
C ARG A 6 -5.31 -5.78 10.35
N PRO A 7 -6.62 -5.76 10.09
CA PRO A 7 -7.18 -5.11 8.90
C PRO A 7 -6.77 -3.64 8.83
N ALA A 8 -6.49 -3.18 7.61
CA ALA A 8 -6.21 -1.77 7.37
C ALA A 8 -7.46 -0.91 7.59
N ARG A 9 -7.25 0.30 8.10
CA ARG A 9 -8.25 1.36 8.30
C ARG A 9 -8.00 2.47 7.29
N ALA A 10 -9.00 3.30 7.02
CA ALA A 10 -8.84 4.44 6.12
C ALA A 10 -7.68 5.38 6.54
N ALA A 11 -7.44 5.52 7.84
CA ALA A 11 -6.32 6.31 8.38
C ALA A 11 -4.93 5.72 8.09
N ASP A 12 -4.83 4.44 7.73
CA ASP A 12 -3.54 3.80 7.39
C ASP A 12 -3.10 4.12 5.94
N ARG A 13 -3.98 4.67 5.10
CA ARG A 13 -3.76 4.86 3.65
C ARG A 13 -2.46 5.60 3.34
N ASP A 14 -2.26 6.76 3.96
CA ASP A 14 -1.12 7.63 3.65
C ASP A 14 0.20 6.98 4.10
N ALA A 15 0.19 6.28 5.24
CA ALA A 15 1.34 5.51 5.72
C ALA A 15 1.67 4.32 4.80
N ILE A 16 0.64 3.64 4.26
CA ILE A 16 0.81 2.55 3.27
C ILE A 16 1.44 3.11 1.98
N ILE A 17 0.95 4.24 1.47
CA ILE A 17 1.51 4.88 0.27
C ILE A 17 2.98 5.22 0.48
N ALA A 18 3.30 5.93 1.56
CA ALA A 18 4.66 6.36 1.87
C ALA A 18 5.63 5.18 1.95
N MET A 19 5.26 4.13 2.69
CA MET A 19 6.09 2.92 2.79
C MET A 19 6.20 2.19 1.43
N HIS A 20 5.12 2.08 0.66
CA HIS A 20 5.16 1.42 -0.65
C HIS A 20 6.10 2.15 -1.62
N VAL A 21 6.07 3.49 -1.64
CA VAL A 21 7.00 4.30 -2.43
C VAL A 21 8.45 4.09 -1.99
N GLU A 22 8.71 4.21 -0.69
CA GLU A 22 10.07 4.05 -0.14
C GLU A 22 10.65 2.65 -0.42
N MET A 23 9.87 1.61 -0.15
CA MET A 23 10.30 0.22 -0.36
C MET A 23 10.47 -0.11 -1.83
N SER A 24 9.64 0.44 -2.72
CA SER A 24 9.79 0.24 -4.17
C SER A 24 11.07 0.88 -4.69
N ARG A 25 11.42 2.08 -4.20
CA ARG A 25 12.68 2.73 -4.58
C ARG A 25 13.89 1.91 -4.14
N LYS A 26 13.86 1.35 -2.93
CA LYS A 26 14.96 0.48 -2.43
C LYS A 26 15.04 -0.83 -3.22
N ALA A 27 13.91 -1.48 -3.47
CA ALA A 27 13.87 -2.77 -4.14
C ALA A 27 14.19 -2.67 -5.64
N TYR A 28 13.70 -1.63 -6.32
CA TYR A 28 13.74 -1.54 -7.79
C TYR A 28 14.57 -0.37 -8.32
N GLY A 29 15.25 0.40 -7.46
CA GLY A 29 16.07 1.56 -7.84
C GLY A 29 17.23 1.24 -8.79
N HIS A 30 17.63 -0.03 -8.87
CA HIS A 30 18.66 -0.51 -9.80
C HIS A 30 18.09 -1.04 -11.13
N ILE A 31 16.76 -1.04 -11.28
CA ILE A 31 16.04 -1.56 -12.46
C ILE A 31 15.26 -0.44 -13.14
N LEU A 32 14.59 0.42 -12.36
CA LEU A 32 13.74 1.51 -12.84
C LEU A 32 14.47 2.85 -12.75
N SER A 33 14.03 3.82 -13.54
CA SER A 33 14.67 5.15 -13.60
C SER A 33 14.34 6.00 -12.38
N ASP A 34 15.27 6.91 -12.03
CA ASP A 34 15.03 7.91 -10.98
C ASP A 34 13.82 8.80 -11.29
N TYR A 35 13.57 9.08 -12.58
CA TYR A 35 12.38 9.81 -13.03
C TYR A 35 11.07 9.11 -12.62
N TYR A 36 11.00 7.78 -12.76
CA TYR A 36 9.81 7.03 -12.36
C TYR A 36 9.53 7.20 -10.86
N PHE A 37 10.57 7.10 -10.02
CA PHE A 37 10.41 7.26 -8.57
C PHE A 37 10.08 8.70 -8.15
N ALA A 38 10.60 9.70 -8.88
CA ALA A 38 10.38 11.11 -8.56
C ALA A 38 9.00 11.61 -9.00
N GLU A 39 8.57 11.26 -10.21
CA GLU A 39 7.43 11.93 -10.87
C GLU A 39 6.20 11.03 -11.05
N VAL A 40 6.38 9.70 -11.09
CA VAL A 40 5.32 8.78 -11.52
C VAL A 40 4.79 7.93 -10.37
N LEU A 41 5.68 7.32 -9.59
CA LEU A 41 5.31 6.29 -8.61
C LEU A 41 4.34 6.84 -7.55
N GLN A 42 4.57 8.06 -7.05
CA GLN A 42 3.72 8.69 -6.06
C GLN A 42 2.27 8.81 -6.58
N VAL A 43 2.09 9.34 -7.79
CA VAL A 43 0.77 9.53 -8.42
C VAL A 43 0.07 8.19 -8.65
N GLU A 44 0.80 7.18 -9.13
CA GLU A 44 0.24 5.83 -9.31
C GLU A 44 -0.19 5.18 -8.00
N LYS A 45 0.61 5.32 -6.93
CA LYS A 45 0.26 4.76 -5.62
C LYS A 45 -0.90 5.52 -5.00
N ASP A 46 -0.93 6.85 -5.10
CA ASP A 46 -2.05 7.67 -4.61
C ASP A 46 -3.37 7.26 -5.25
N LYS A 47 -3.39 7.12 -6.58
CA LYS A 47 -4.57 6.66 -7.32
C LYS A 47 -5.00 5.26 -6.86
N LEU A 48 -4.07 4.30 -6.88
CA LEU A 48 -4.33 2.91 -6.52
C LEU A 48 -4.92 2.77 -5.11
N TRP A 49 -4.29 3.42 -4.13
CA TRP A 49 -4.73 3.29 -2.75
C TRP A 49 -5.98 4.12 -2.47
N THR A 50 -6.21 5.22 -3.18
CA THR A 50 -7.49 5.94 -3.09
C THR A 50 -8.64 5.05 -3.55
N GLU A 51 -8.50 4.36 -4.68
CA GLU A 51 -9.51 3.42 -5.19
C GLU A 51 -9.72 2.25 -4.22
N ARG A 52 -8.63 1.66 -3.72
CA ARG A 52 -8.68 0.53 -2.79
C ARG A 52 -9.23 0.85 -1.40
N PHE A 53 -9.26 2.12 -1.00
CA PHE A 53 -9.88 2.56 0.25
C PHE A 53 -11.24 3.25 0.02
N ALA A 54 -11.71 3.34 -1.23
CA ALA A 54 -13.04 3.84 -1.54
C ALA A 54 -14.10 2.85 -0.99
N ALA A 55 -15.04 3.36 -0.21
CA ALA A 55 -16.01 2.54 0.49
C ALA A 55 -17.15 2.06 -0.43
N PRO A 56 -17.70 0.85 -0.18
CA PRO A 56 -17.16 -0.24 0.63
C PRO A 56 -16.24 -1.17 -0.20
N VAL A 57 -15.11 -1.55 0.38
CA VAL A 57 -14.22 -2.58 -0.18
C VAL A 57 -14.86 -3.95 0.03
N ASP A 58 -15.14 -4.69 -1.05
CA ASP A 58 -15.64 -6.06 -0.96
C ASP A 58 -14.52 -7.01 -0.45
N PRO A 59 -14.66 -7.60 0.75
CA PRO A 59 -13.63 -8.48 1.31
C PRO A 59 -13.45 -9.78 0.52
N LYS A 60 -14.38 -10.12 -0.38
CA LYS A 60 -14.22 -11.24 -1.32
C LYS A 60 -13.31 -10.90 -2.50
N ARG A 61 -13.06 -9.62 -2.75
CA ARG A 61 -12.25 -9.12 -3.88
C ARG A 61 -10.88 -8.62 -3.44
N LEU A 62 -10.81 -7.98 -2.27
CA LEU A 62 -9.60 -7.34 -1.78
C LEU A 62 -9.49 -7.48 -0.25
N SER A 63 -8.34 -7.95 0.21
CA SER A 63 -7.95 -7.89 1.62
C SER A 63 -6.68 -7.07 1.79
N ILE A 64 -6.70 -6.12 2.72
CA ILE A 64 -5.54 -5.31 3.08
C ILE A 64 -5.30 -5.46 4.57
N MET A 65 -4.11 -5.94 4.93
CA MET A 65 -3.68 -6.12 6.32
C MET A 65 -2.45 -5.27 6.59
N VAL A 66 -2.32 -4.75 7.80
CA VAL A 66 -1.17 -3.97 8.24
C VAL A 66 -0.49 -4.64 9.44
N ALA A 67 0.83 -4.48 9.50
CA ALA A 67 1.65 -4.79 10.66
C ALA A 67 1.83 -3.50 11.46
N ASP A 68 1.24 -3.45 12.65
CA ASP A 68 1.24 -2.32 13.56
C ASP A 68 2.23 -2.58 14.71
N ALA A 69 3.20 -1.69 14.87
CA ALA A 69 4.17 -1.70 15.95
C ALA A 69 3.96 -0.44 16.80
N ASP A 70 3.14 -0.55 17.84
CA ASP A 70 2.80 0.54 18.77
C ASP A 70 2.26 1.81 18.09
N GLY A 71 1.35 1.64 17.11
CA GLY A 71 0.75 2.72 16.33
C GLY A 71 1.56 3.14 15.10
N VAL A 72 2.75 2.56 14.89
CA VAL A 72 3.58 2.79 13.72
C VAL A 72 3.38 1.66 12.72
N LEU A 73 3.14 2.02 11.45
CA LEU A 73 3.02 1.06 10.37
C LEU A 73 4.40 0.46 10.04
N ALA A 74 4.59 -0.82 10.35
CA ALA A 74 5.83 -1.56 10.10
C ALA A 74 5.79 -2.39 8.80
N GLY A 75 4.62 -2.56 8.21
CA GLY A 75 4.43 -3.35 6.99
C GLY A 75 2.96 -3.42 6.59
N PHE A 76 2.69 -3.84 5.36
CA PHE A 76 1.34 -4.15 4.91
C PHE A 76 1.37 -5.26 3.87
N THR A 77 0.21 -5.88 3.64
CA THR A 77 -0.04 -6.78 2.52
C THR A 77 -1.37 -6.44 1.88
N SER A 78 -1.45 -6.64 0.57
CA SER A 78 -2.68 -6.50 -0.20
C SER A 78 -2.85 -7.74 -1.09
N ALA A 79 -3.94 -8.47 -0.85
CA ALA A 79 -4.32 -9.63 -1.63
C ALA A 79 -5.54 -9.27 -2.49
N VAL A 80 -5.37 -9.36 -3.80
CA VAL A 80 -6.45 -9.22 -4.78
C VAL A 80 -6.90 -10.62 -5.16
N PHE A 81 -8.15 -10.97 -4.85
CA PHE A 81 -8.73 -12.30 -5.10
C PHE A 81 -9.47 -12.39 -6.43
N ASP A 82 -9.88 -11.24 -6.98
CA ASP A 82 -10.47 -11.13 -8.31
C ASP A 82 -9.75 -10.01 -9.10
N PRO A 83 -8.95 -10.36 -10.12
CA PRO A 83 -8.17 -9.40 -10.90
C PRO A 83 -8.98 -8.68 -11.99
N SER A 84 -10.31 -8.86 -12.06
CA SER A 84 -11.16 -8.23 -13.08
C SER A 84 -11.36 -6.71 -12.92
N ASP A 85 -10.87 -6.11 -11.83
CA ASP A 85 -10.75 -4.64 -11.69
C ASP A 85 -9.48 -4.14 -12.42
N LYS A 86 -9.66 -3.72 -13.67
CA LYS A 86 -8.80 -2.78 -14.39
C LYS A 86 -9.56 -1.50 -14.66
#